data_AF-A0A401FJY3-F1
#
_entry.id   AF-A0A401FJY3-F1
#
_cell.length_a   1.000
_cell.length_b   1.000
_cell.length_c   1.000
_cell.angle_alpha   90.00
_cell.angle_beta   90.00
_cell.angle_gamma   90.00
#
_symmetry.space_group_name_H-M   'P 1'
#
loop_
_entity.id
_entity.type
_entity.pdbx_description
1 polymer ?
#
loop_
_entity_poly.entity_id
_entity_poly.type
_entity_poly.pdbx_seq_one_letter_code
_entity_poly.pdbx_strand_id
1 'polypeptide(L)'
;MAEDLTDYLKDLGIKVKYLHSDIKTLERTQIIRDLRLGKFDVLVGINLLREGIDVPEVSLVAILDADKEGFLRNERSLIQTIGRASRNEHGAVVMYADRITDSMKAAIDETQRRRDIQIKYNEEHGITPHTIKKEIRGLITSTVKTDDSGEKDDFVESDFQQMSPKDQKAMIARLEDEMRAAAKSLDFEQAATLRDTVMELKGEMD
;
A
#
# COMPACT_ATOMS: atom_id res chain seq x y z
N MET A 1 -15.17 1.84 15.76
CA MET A 1 -15.45 0.69 14.89
C MET A 1 -14.18 0.07 14.30
N ALA A 2 -13.35 0.80 13.54
CA ALA A 2 -12.13 0.21 12.97
C ALA A 2 -11.09 -0.17 14.04
N GLU A 3 -10.94 0.66 15.07
CA GLU A 3 -10.15 0.37 16.27
C GLU A 3 -10.71 -0.85 17.01
N ASP A 4 -12.00 -0.82 17.36
CA ASP A 4 -12.66 -1.94 18.04
C ASP A 4 -12.51 -3.28 17.29
N LEU A 5 -12.65 -3.27 15.96
CA LEU A 5 -12.45 -4.46 15.14
C LEU A 5 -10.99 -4.93 15.18
N THR A 6 -10.05 -3.99 15.16
CA THR A 6 -8.62 -4.31 15.25
C THR A 6 -8.32 -4.98 16.58
N ASP A 7 -8.84 -4.45 17.68
CA ASP A 7 -8.60 -5.02 19.00
C ASP A 7 -9.30 -6.38 19.17
N TYR A 8 -10.52 -6.53 18.65
CA TYR A 8 -11.19 -7.82 18.59
C TYR A 8 -10.39 -8.89 17.83
N LEU A 9 -9.81 -8.53 16.68
CA LEU A 9 -8.96 -9.44 15.90
C LEU A 9 -7.65 -9.79 16.65
N LYS A 10 -7.06 -8.82 17.37
CA LYS A 10 -5.89 -9.10 18.23
C LYS A 10 -6.23 -10.07 19.35
N ASP A 11 -7.39 -9.91 19.99
CA ASP A 11 -7.86 -10.79 21.07
C ASP A 11 -8.07 -12.23 20.58
N LEU A 12 -8.43 -12.41 19.31
CA LEU A 12 -8.49 -13.71 18.64
C LEU A 12 -7.12 -14.27 18.22
N GLY A 13 -6.03 -13.55 18.49
CA GLY A 13 -4.67 -13.94 18.14
C GLY A 13 -4.30 -13.68 16.67
N ILE A 14 -5.10 -12.91 15.93
CA ILE A 14 -4.81 -12.55 14.54
C ILE A 14 -3.81 -11.39 14.52
N LYS A 15 -2.76 -11.52 13.71
CA LYS A 15 -1.79 -10.44 13.52
C LYS A 15 -2.41 -9.36 12.65
N VAL A 16 -2.80 -8.26 13.27
CA VAL A 16 -3.54 -7.16 12.63
C VAL A 16 -2.92 -5.81 12.96
N LYS A 17 -2.98 -4.89 11.98
CA LYS A 17 -2.64 -3.48 12.17
C LYS A 17 -3.80 -2.59 11.72
N TYR A 18 -3.99 -1.48 12.45
CA TYR A 18 -4.93 -0.43 12.10
C TYR A 18 -4.22 0.68 11.34
N LEU A 19 -4.81 1.14 10.24
CA LEU A 19 -4.37 2.28 9.45
C LEU A 19 -5.34 3.45 9.65
N HIS A 20 -4.97 4.41 10.49
CA HIS A 20 -5.73 5.65 10.70
C HIS A 20 -5.26 6.78 9.76
N SER A 21 -6.09 7.81 9.60
CA SER A 21 -5.86 8.92 8.67
C SER A 21 -4.64 9.78 9.00
N ASP A 22 -4.23 9.81 10.26
CA ASP A 22 -3.19 10.70 10.78
C ASP A 22 -1.79 10.07 10.71
N ILE A 23 -1.67 8.84 10.21
CA ILE A 23 -0.39 8.16 10.01
C ILE A 23 0.42 8.90 8.93
N LYS A 24 1.65 9.25 9.29
CA LYS A 24 2.63 9.88 8.37
C LYS A 24 2.96 8.96 7.19
N THR A 25 3.37 9.55 6.07
CA THR A 25 3.65 8.81 4.82
C THR A 25 4.72 7.73 5.00
N LEU A 26 5.79 8.02 5.76
CA LEU A 26 6.87 7.06 6.04
C LEU A 26 6.36 5.85 6.84
N GLU A 27 5.65 6.11 7.95
CA GLU A 27 5.08 5.07 8.79
C GLU A 27 4.10 4.20 8.01
N ARG A 28 3.27 4.81 7.15
CA ARG A 28 2.37 4.09 6.25
C ARG A 28 3.12 3.14 5.30
N THR A 29 4.19 3.62 4.68
CA THR A 29 5.03 2.82 3.78
C THR A 29 5.61 1.61 4.52
N GLN A 30 6.04 1.81 5.77
CA GLN A 30 6.57 0.75 6.61
C GLN A 30 5.48 -0.27 7.01
N ILE A 31 4.26 0.17 7.34
CA ILE A 31 3.12 -0.72 7.61
C ILE A 31 2.79 -1.58 6.39
N ILE A 32 2.71 -0.99 5.19
CA ILE A 32 2.45 -1.75 3.96
C ILE A 32 3.57 -2.74 3.67
N ARG A 33 4.83 -2.36 3.88
CA ARG A 33 5.97 -3.28 3.74
C ARG A 33 5.88 -4.44 4.74
N ASP A 34 5.51 -4.16 5.98
CA ASP A 34 5.36 -5.19 7.01
C ASP A 34 4.21 -6.16 6.73
N LEU A 35 3.13 -5.69 6.11
CA LEU A 35 2.08 -6.56 5.54
C LEU A 35 2.66 -7.48 4.47
N ARG A 36 3.43 -6.93 3.51
CA ARG A 36 4.06 -7.72 2.44
C ARG A 36 5.06 -8.75 2.95
N LEU A 37 5.76 -8.43 4.04
CA LEU A 37 6.70 -9.34 4.70
C LEU A 37 6.00 -10.39 5.58
N GLY A 38 4.68 -10.30 5.78
CA GLY A 38 3.94 -11.21 6.65
C GLY A 38 4.23 -11.00 8.15
N LYS A 39 4.71 -9.80 8.55
CA LYS A 39 4.79 -9.46 9.98
C LYS A 39 3.39 -9.41 10.59
N PHE A 40 2.39 -9.07 9.80
CA PHE A 40 0.98 -9.22 10.11
C PHE A 40 0.18 -9.62 8.87
N ASP A 41 -1.03 -10.14 9.09
CA ASP A 41 -1.83 -10.79 8.05
C ASP A 41 -3.04 -9.93 7.63
N VAL A 42 -3.49 -9.00 8.50
CA VAL A 42 -4.69 -8.19 8.27
C VAL A 42 -4.39 -6.70 8.47
N LEU A 43 -4.84 -5.88 7.52
CA LEU A 43 -4.84 -4.42 7.62
C LEU A 43 -6.29 -3.92 7.69
N VAL A 44 -6.62 -3.19 8.76
CA VAL A 44 -7.94 -2.56 8.93
C VAL A 44 -7.79 -1.07 8.68
N GLY A 45 -8.66 -0.47 7.87
CA GLY A 45 -8.64 0.96 7.60
C GLY A 45 -9.98 1.49 7.11
N ILE A 46 -10.21 2.80 7.31
CA ILE A 46 -11.46 3.46 6.91
C ILE A 46 -11.45 3.81 5.42
N ASN A 47 -10.30 4.28 4.93
CA ASN A 47 -10.14 4.75 3.56
C ASN A 47 -8.85 4.21 2.94
N LEU A 48 -8.88 2.97 2.46
CA LEU A 48 -7.78 2.34 1.74
C LEU A 48 -7.63 2.89 0.29
N LEU A 49 -8.46 3.88 -0.10
CA LEU A 49 -8.57 4.38 -1.47
C LEU A 49 -7.43 5.30 -1.86
N ARG A 50 -6.89 6.06 -0.90
CA ARG A 50 -6.03 7.21 -1.20
C ARG A 50 -4.59 6.81 -1.56
N GLU A 51 -4.20 5.56 -1.36
CA GLU A 51 -2.80 5.25 -1.10
C GLU A 51 -2.11 4.36 -2.13
N GLY A 52 -2.81 3.96 -3.21
CA GLY A 52 -2.14 3.14 -4.21
C GLY A 52 -1.60 1.83 -3.63
N ILE A 53 -2.22 1.28 -2.57
CA ILE A 53 -1.83 0.01 -1.96
C ILE A 53 -1.82 -1.05 -3.07
N ASP A 54 -0.60 -1.40 -3.46
CA ASP A 54 -0.23 -2.38 -4.48
C ASP A 54 0.48 -3.51 -3.73
N VAL A 55 -0.33 -4.43 -3.23
CA VAL A 55 0.10 -5.57 -2.43
C VAL A 55 -0.39 -6.82 -3.15
N PRO A 56 0.41 -7.43 -4.04
CA PRO A 56 0.04 -8.66 -4.75
C PRO A 56 -0.27 -9.83 -3.80
N GLU A 57 0.20 -9.76 -2.56
CA GLU A 57 -0.04 -10.75 -1.52
C GLU A 57 -1.48 -10.72 -0.96
N VAL A 58 -2.24 -9.64 -1.19
CA VAL A 58 -3.64 -9.53 -0.73
C VAL A 58 -4.56 -10.31 -1.67
N SER A 59 -5.19 -11.36 -1.15
CA SER A 59 -6.19 -12.17 -1.87
C SER A 59 -7.63 -11.84 -1.48
N LEU A 60 -7.87 -11.12 -0.38
CA LEU A 60 -9.22 -10.81 0.11
C LEU A 60 -9.33 -9.35 0.54
N VAL A 61 -10.38 -8.69 0.05
CA VAL A 61 -10.81 -7.37 0.54
C VAL A 61 -12.21 -7.49 1.13
N ALA A 62 -12.35 -7.16 2.42
CA ALA A 62 -13.63 -7.13 3.11
C ALA A 62 -14.11 -5.68 3.27
N ILE A 63 -15.31 -5.39 2.77
CA ILE A 63 -15.95 -4.08 2.90
C ILE A 63 -17.11 -4.21 3.88
N LEU A 64 -16.89 -3.73 5.10
CA LEU A 64 -17.96 -3.61 6.10
C LEU A 64 -18.87 -2.42 5.79
N ASP A 65 -20.14 -2.53 6.16
CA ASP A 65 -21.14 -1.47 5.94
C ASP A 65 -21.17 -1.00 4.48
N ALA A 66 -21.20 -1.96 3.54
CA ALA A 66 -21.12 -1.66 2.12
C ALA A 66 -22.35 -0.90 1.59
N ASP A 67 -23.49 -0.99 2.29
CA ASP A 67 -24.76 -0.33 1.95
C ASP A 67 -24.96 1.04 2.62
N LYS A 68 -24.00 1.49 3.44
CA LYS A 68 -24.01 2.83 4.04
C LYS A 68 -23.51 3.84 3.03
N GLU A 69 -24.43 4.35 2.22
CA GLU A 69 -24.11 5.33 1.18
C GLU A 69 -23.43 6.58 1.75
N GLY A 70 -22.54 7.16 0.96
CA GLY A 70 -21.70 8.28 1.35
C GLY A 70 -20.40 8.29 0.55
N PHE A 71 -19.47 9.16 0.93
CA PHE A 71 -18.20 9.32 0.20
C PHE A 71 -17.41 8.00 0.05
N LEU A 72 -17.35 7.18 1.11
CA LEU A 72 -16.58 5.93 1.15
C LEU A 72 -17.27 4.74 0.47
N ARG A 73 -18.55 4.88 0.09
CA ARG A 73 -19.39 3.80 -0.45
C ARG A 73 -20.15 4.20 -1.71
N ASN A 74 -19.76 5.31 -2.34
CA ASN A 74 -20.22 5.61 -3.69
C ASN A 74 -19.58 4.64 -4.70
N GLU A 75 -20.15 4.57 -5.90
CA GLU A 75 -19.69 3.70 -6.99
C GLU A 75 -18.17 3.77 -7.21
N ARG A 76 -17.61 4.99 -7.31
CA ARG A 76 -16.19 5.21 -7.56
C ARG A 76 -15.31 4.63 -6.45
N SER A 77 -15.67 4.88 -5.20
CA SER A 77 -14.96 4.38 -4.02
C SER A 77 -15.05 2.85 -3.95
N LEU A 78 -16.20 2.26 -4.21
CA LEU A 78 -16.35 0.79 -4.23
C LEU A 78 -15.48 0.15 -5.31
N ILE A 79 -15.51 0.66 -6.54
CA ILE A 79 -14.67 0.17 -7.65
C ILE A 79 -13.18 0.24 -7.28
N GLN A 80 -12.75 1.34 -6.67
CA GLN A 80 -11.35 1.52 -6.26
C GLN A 80 -10.94 0.55 -5.14
N THR A 81 -11.81 0.30 -4.17
CA THR A 81 -11.58 -0.71 -3.12
C THR A 81 -11.52 -2.11 -3.70
N ILE A 82 -12.44 -2.47 -4.61
CA ILE A 82 -12.45 -3.76 -5.30
C ILE A 82 -11.13 -3.97 -6.05
N GLY A 83 -10.63 -2.93 -6.72
CA GLY A 83 -9.37 -2.98 -7.46
C GLY A 83 -8.13 -3.29 -6.61
N ARG A 84 -8.21 -3.28 -5.28
CA ARG A 84 -7.10 -3.70 -4.41
C ARG A 84 -6.91 -5.22 -4.43
N ALA A 85 -7.96 -5.99 -4.69
CA ALA A 85 -7.88 -7.45 -4.82
C ALA A 85 -7.42 -7.90 -6.22
N SER A 86 -7.37 -7.02 -7.22
CA SER A 86 -7.15 -7.42 -8.62
C SER A 86 -5.71 -7.80 -8.98
N ARG A 87 -4.78 -7.70 -8.04
CA ARG A 87 -3.36 -8.00 -8.24
C ARG A 87 -2.96 -9.43 -7.89
N ASN A 88 -3.90 -10.17 -7.29
CA ASN A 88 -3.73 -11.56 -6.91
C ASN A 88 -4.65 -12.44 -7.77
N GLU A 89 -4.15 -13.58 -8.23
CA GLU A 89 -4.93 -14.52 -9.05
C GLU A 89 -6.14 -15.11 -8.31
N HIS A 90 -6.07 -15.16 -6.98
CA HIS A 90 -7.15 -15.56 -6.07
C HIS A 90 -7.88 -14.37 -5.44
N GLY A 91 -7.72 -13.17 -6.01
CA GLY A 91 -8.37 -11.95 -5.56
C GLY A 91 -9.89 -12.07 -5.45
N ALA A 92 -10.41 -11.83 -4.25
CA ALA A 92 -11.82 -11.83 -3.92
C ALA A 92 -12.22 -10.60 -3.11
N VAL A 93 -13.48 -10.21 -3.22
CA VAL A 93 -14.07 -9.10 -2.45
C VAL A 93 -15.34 -9.59 -1.78
N VAL A 94 -15.48 -9.32 -0.48
CA VAL A 94 -16.70 -9.59 0.29
C VAL A 94 -17.28 -8.26 0.76
N MET A 95 -18.52 -7.99 0.40
CA MET A 95 -19.26 -6.80 0.83
C MET A 95 -20.31 -7.21 1.86
N TYR A 96 -20.17 -6.74 3.10
CA TYR A 96 -21.17 -6.95 4.15
C TYR A 96 -22.19 -5.82 4.11
N ALA A 97 -23.45 -6.16 3.87
CA ALA A 97 -24.55 -5.23 3.68
C ALA A 97 -25.88 -5.93 3.96
N ASP A 98 -26.88 -5.16 4.41
CA ASP A 98 -28.24 -5.66 4.58
C ASP A 98 -29.03 -5.59 3.25
N ARG A 99 -28.65 -4.66 2.37
CA ARG A 99 -29.28 -4.45 1.05
C ARG A 99 -28.25 -4.10 -0.03
N ILE A 100 -28.59 -4.35 -1.29
CA ILE A 100 -27.78 -3.89 -2.43
C ILE A 100 -28.22 -2.47 -2.79
N THR A 101 -27.31 -1.49 -2.68
CA THR A 101 -27.54 -0.11 -3.11
C THR A 101 -27.24 0.08 -4.60
N ASP A 102 -27.67 1.20 -5.19
CA ASP A 102 -27.37 1.52 -6.59
C ASP A 102 -25.85 1.65 -6.82
N SER A 103 -25.13 2.24 -5.87
CA SER A 103 -23.67 2.33 -5.90
C SER A 103 -23.00 0.95 -5.88
N MET A 104 -23.49 0.03 -5.05
CA MET A 104 -22.99 -1.35 -5.01
C MET A 104 -23.27 -2.07 -6.32
N LYS A 105 -24.51 -1.96 -6.83
CA LYS A 105 -24.91 -2.61 -8.07
C LYS A 105 -24.04 -2.14 -9.24
N ALA A 106 -23.87 -0.83 -9.42
CA ALA A 106 -23.02 -0.29 -10.47
C ALA A 106 -21.56 -0.78 -10.37
N ALA A 107 -21.00 -0.81 -9.15
CA ALA A 107 -19.64 -1.30 -8.92
C ALA A 107 -19.49 -2.81 -9.20
N ILE A 108 -20.47 -3.62 -8.80
CA ILE A 108 -20.50 -5.07 -9.06
C ILE A 108 -20.65 -5.34 -10.56
N ASP A 109 -21.59 -4.68 -11.22
CA ASP A 109 -21.86 -4.85 -12.65
C ASP A 109 -20.63 -4.48 -13.50
N GLU A 110 -19.96 -3.36 -13.19
CA GLU A 110 -18.74 -2.95 -13.90
C GLU A 110 -17.56 -3.91 -13.62
N THR A 111 -17.47 -4.44 -12.40
CA THR A 111 -16.45 -5.43 -12.04
C THR A 111 -16.65 -6.72 -12.84
N GLN A 112 -17.89 -7.21 -12.91
CA GLN A 112 -18.23 -8.42 -13.65
C GLN A 112 -18.00 -8.23 -15.16
N ARG A 113 -18.47 -7.11 -15.72
CA ARG A 113 -18.26 -6.78 -17.13
C ARG A 113 -16.79 -6.79 -17.52
N ARG A 114 -15.91 -6.21 -16.69
CA ARG A 114 -14.45 -6.23 -16.92
C ARG A 114 -13.88 -7.65 -16.83
N ARG A 115 -14.29 -8.40 -15.81
CA ARG A 115 -13.83 -9.78 -15.59
C ARG A 115 -14.19 -10.68 -16.77
N ASP A 116 -15.41 -10.57 -17.29
CA ASP A 116 -15.87 -11.37 -18.44
C ASP A 116 -15.05 -11.10 -19.70
N ILE A 117 -14.73 -9.81 -19.96
CA ILE A 117 -13.86 -9.42 -21.08
C ILE A 117 -12.45 -9.99 -20.89
N GLN A 118 -11.91 -9.95 -19.67
CA GLN A 118 -10.58 -10.47 -19.37
C GLN A 118 -10.51 -12.00 -19.50
N ILE A 119 -11.52 -12.72 -19.01
CA ILE A 119 -11.61 -14.19 -19.16
C ILE A 119 -11.64 -14.56 -20.63
N LYS A 120 -12.52 -13.93 -21.41
CA LYS A 120 -12.62 -14.18 -22.85
C LYS A 120 -11.31 -13.90 -23.58
N TYR A 121 -10.66 -12.77 -23.28
CA TYR A 121 -9.36 -12.44 -23.85
C TYR A 121 -8.31 -13.50 -23.49
N ASN A 122 -8.27 -13.94 -22.23
CA ASN A 122 -7.33 -14.97 -21.78
C ASN A 122 -7.56 -16.31 -22.47
N GLU A 123 -8.81 -16.74 -22.64
CA GLU A 123 -9.18 -17.97 -23.36
C GLU A 123 -8.76 -17.90 -24.83
N GLU A 124 -9.04 -16.78 -25.51
CA GLU A 124 -8.68 -16.57 -26.92
C GLU A 124 -7.16 -16.58 -27.15
N HIS A 125 -6.37 -16.18 -26.14
CA HIS A 125 -4.91 -16.06 -26.24
C HIS A 125 -4.14 -17.16 -25.48
N GLY A 126 -4.84 -18.10 -24.83
CA GLY A 126 -4.22 -19.15 -24.01
C GLY A 126 -3.44 -18.61 -22.79
N ILE A 127 -3.86 -17.48 -22.22
CA ILE A 127 -3.21 -16.84 -21.07
C ILE A 127 -3.76 -17.44 -19.78
N THR A 128 -2.87 -17.97 -18.94
CA THR A 128 -3.23 -18.36 -17.56
C THR A 128 -2.89 -17.20 -16.63
N PRO A 129 -3.85 -16.64 -15.86
CA PRO A 129 -3.57 -15.60 -14.88
C PRO A 129 -2.53 -16.07 -13.87
N HIS A 130 -1.57 -15.20 -13.54
CA HIS A 130 -0.57 -15.44 -12.50
C HIS A 130 -0.41 -14.16 -11.68
N THR A 131 -0.23 -14.32 -10.36
CA THR A 131 0.06 -13.19 -9.47
C THR A 131 1.40 -12.55 -9.83
N ILE A 132 1.44 -11.21 -9.95
CA ILE A 132 2.67 -10.48 -10.25
C ILE A 132 3.61 -10.55 -9.05
N LYS A 133 4.86 -10.99 -9.28
CA LYS A 133 5.92 -10.95 -8.26
C LYS A 133 6.63 -9.60 -8.32
N LYS A 134 6.30 -8.70 -7.39
CA LYS A 134 6.99 -7.41 -7.20
C LYS A 134 8.02 -7.57 -6.09
N GLU A 135 9.26 -7.12 -6.29
CA GLU A 135 10.24 -7.12 -5.21
C GLU A 135 9.75 -6.28 -4.02
N ILE A 136 10.04 -6.73 -2.80
CA ILE A 136 9.86 -5.93 -1.59
C ILE A 136 11.12 -5.10 -1.45
N ARG A 137 11.09 -3.87 -1.97
CA ARG A 137 12.21 -2.94 -1.81
C ARG A 137 12.42 -2.67 -0.31
N GLY A 138 13.68 -2.69 0.11
CA GLY A 138 14.04 -2.25 1.45
C GLY A 138 13.66 -0.78 1.64
N LEU A 139 13.34 -0.39 2.88
CA LEU A 139 13.50 1.02 3.26
C LEU A 139 14.94 1.41 2.90
N ILE A 140 15.10 2.57 2.28
CA ILE A 140 16.35 3.10 1.74
C ILE A 140 17.50 2.75 2.68
N THR A 141 18.31 1.78 2.26
CA THR A 141 19.47 1.36 3.03
C THR A 141 20.56 2.38 2.75
N SER A 142 20.79 3.29 3.69
CA SER A 142 22.08 3.94 3.81
C SER A 142 23.09 2.85 4.20
N THR A 143 23.55 2.06 3.22
CA THR A 143 24.75 1.25 3.40
C THR A 143 25.94 2.20 3.52
N VAL A 144 26.17 2.70 4.74
CA VAL A 144 27.55 2.82 5.19
C VAL A 144 28.03 1.37 5.27
N LYS A 145 28.94 0.99 4.39
CA LYS A 145 29.68 -0.26 4.55
C LYS A 145 30.51 -0.13 5.82
N THR A 146 29.95 -0.49 6.95
CA THR A 146 30.72 -0.98 8.08
C THR A 146 30.70 -2.50 7.95
N ASP A 147 31.86 -3.05 7.62
CA ASP A 147 32.17 -4.46 7.87
C ASP A 147 31.97 -4.70 9.38
N ASP A 148 30.80 -5.19 9.79
CA ASP A 148 30.72 -6.33 10.71
C ASP A 148 29.27 -6.81 10.87
N SER A 149 29.16 -8.11 11.18
CA SER A 149 28.04 -8.86 11.75
C SER A 149 26.65 -8.19 11.81
N GLY A 150 25.70 -8.79 11.12
CA GLY A 150 24.36 -8.24 10.93
C GLY A 150 23.54 -8.04 12.20
N GLU A 151 22.86 -6.89 12.22
CA GLU A 151 21.55 -6.65 12.80
C GLU A 151 20.88 -5.61 11.87
N LYS A 152 19.67 -5.89 11.42
CA LYS A 152 18.91 -5.00 10.50
C LYS A 152 18.13 -4.01 11.36
N ASP A 153 18.70 -2.84 11.60
CA ASP A 153 17.98 -1.77 12.29
C ASP A 153 17.10 -0.95 11.33
N ASP A 154 15.86 -0.76 11.77
CA ASP A 154 14.82 0.08 11.21
C ASP A 154 15.26 1.55 11.27
N PHE A 155 15.23 2.28 10.14
CA PHE A 155 15.47 3.72 10.14
C PHE A 155 14.27 4.44 10.77
N VAL A 156 14.50 5.08 11.91
CA VAL A 156 13.52 5.93 12.60
C VAL A 156 13.80 7.39 12.22
N GLU A 157 12.75 8.16 11.95
CA GLU A 157 12.73 9.61 11.69
C GLU A 157 13.58 10.43 12.70
N SER A 158 13.83 9.86 13.89
CA SER A 158 14.72 10.39 14.91
C SER A 158 16.16 10.60 14.47
N ASP A 159 16.64 9.83 13.50
CA ASP A 159 18.05 9.84 13.11
C ASP A 159 18.38 11.06 12.23
N PHE A 160 17.45 11.50 11.36
CA PHE A 160 17.68 12.64 10.49
C PHE A 160 17.80 13.97 11.27
N GLN A 161 16.95 14.18 12.27
CA GLN A 161 17.01 15.39 13.11
C GLN A 161 18.23 15.41 14.05
N GLN A 162 18.83 14.24 14.31
CA GLN A 162 20.06 14.13 15.11
C GLN A 162 21.34 14.27 14.26
N MET A 163 21.22 14.27 12.93
CA MET A 163 22.36 14.46 12.03
C MET A 163 22.83 15.92 12.01
N SER A 164 24.13 16.12 11.71
CA SER A 164 24.63 17.46 11.48
C SER A 164 23.99 18.07 10.22
N PRO A 165 23.84 19.41 10.12
CA PRO A 165 23.30 20.06 8.93
C PRO A 165 24.06 19.74 7.64
N LYS A 166 25.35 19.36 7.76
CA LYS A 166 26.18 18.93 6.63
C LYS A 166 25.79 17.53 6.15
N ASP A 167 25.50 16.62 7.08
CA ASP A 167 25.15 15.24 6.77
C ASP A 167 23.71 15.15 6.26
N GLN A 168 22.80 15.96 6.79
CA GLN A 168 21.44 16.13 6.26
C GLN A 168 21.45 16.55 4.77
N LYS A 169 22.26 17.57 4.42
CA LYS A 169 22.43 17.99 3.01
C LYS A 169 23.03 16.91 2.13
N ALA A 170 24.01 16.16 2.64
CA ALA A 170 24.62 15.06 1.90
C ALA A 170 23.63 13.92 1.64
N MET A 171 22.78 13.60 2.61
CA MET A 171 21.72 12.61 2.48
C MET A 171 20.68 13.03 1.45
N ILE A 172 20.21 14.29 1.51
CA ILE A 172 19.28 14.84 0.51
C ILE A 172 19.88 14.79 -0.90
N ALA A 173 21.15 15.18 -1.06
CA ALA A 173 21.82 15.13 -2.36
C ALA A 173 21.89 13.70 -2.93
N ARG A 174 22.16 12.71 -2.08
CA ARG A 174 22.15 11.30 -2.47
C ARG A 174 20.77 10.84 -2.91
N LEU A 175 19.72 11.20 -2.17
CA LEU A 175 18.34 10.85 -2.51
C LEU A 175 17.89 11.50 -3.84
N GLU A 176 18.34 12.73 -4.11
CA GLU A 176 18.11 13.38 -5.41
C GLU A 176 18.79 12.63 -6.56
N ASP A 177 19.99 12.12 -6.36
CA ASP A 177 20.71 11.35 -7.38
C ASP A 177 20.05 9.99 -7.63
N GLU A 178 19.61 9.31 -6.57
CA GLU A 178 18.81 8.07 -6.67
C GLU A 178 17.48 8.31 -7.39
N MET A 179 16.82 9.44 -7.13
CA MET A 179 15.59 9.86 -7.81
C MET A 179 15.83 10.07 -9.32
N ARG A 180 16.92 10.77 -9.68
CA ARG A 180 17.30 10.98 -11.09
C ARG A 180 17.64 9.67 -11.79
N ALA A 181 18.31 8.75 -11.09
CA ALA A 181 18.63 7.43 -11.62
C ALA A 181 17.35 6.62 -11.91
N ALA A 182 16.40 6.60 -10.97
CA ALA A 182 15.10 5.95 -11.14
C ALA A 182 14.29 6.53 -12.30
N ALA A 183 14.27 7.86 -12.44
CA ALA A 183 13.63 8.52 -13.58
C ALA A 183 14.29 8.12 -14.92
N LYS A 184 15.62 8.01 -14.94
CA LYS A 184 16.38 7.60 -16.14
C LYS A 184 16.15 6.13 -16.51
N SER A 185 15.88 5.27 -15.53
CA SER A 185 15.50 3.87 -15.75
C SER A 185 14.00 3.68 -16.01
N LEU A 186 13.24 4.77 -16.21
CA LEU A 186 11.78 4.77 -16.41
C LEU A 186 10.98 4.20 -15.23
N ASP A 187 11.59 4.13 -14.04
CA ASP A 187 10.91 3.77 -12.79
C ASP A 187 10.31 5.03 -12.15
N PHE A 188 9.20 5.48 -12.72
CA PHE A 188 8.53 6.72 -12.29
C PHE A 188 7.89 6.61 -10.91
N GLU A 189 7.56 5.38 -10.46
CA GLU A 189 7.00 5.15 -9.13
C GLU A 189 8.07 5.42 -8.07
N GLN A 190 9.27 4.84 -8.23
CA GLN A 190 10.39 5.09 -7.33
C GLN A 190 10.86 6.55 -7.36
N ALA A 191 10.89 7.16 -8.55
CA ALA A 191 11.24 8.57 -8.68
C ALA A 191 10.22 9.47 -7.95
N ALA A 192 8.92 9.14 -8.00
CA ALA A 192 7.90 9.88 -7.27
C ALA A 192 8.05 9.74 -5.74
N THR A 193 8.28 8.52 -5.25
CA THR A 193 8.50 8.30 -3.80
C THR A 193 9.73 9.06 -3.30
N LEU A 194 10.86 8.95 -4.02
CA LEU A 194 12.09 9.65 -3.63
C LEU A 194 11.95 11.17 -3.69
N ARG A 195 11.20 11.70 -4.66
CA ARG A 195 10.87 13.12 -4.73
C ARG A 195 10.13 13.59 -3.48
N ASP A 196 9.09 12.85 -3.09
CA ASP A 196 8.24 13.22 -1.95
C ASP A 196 9.05 13.17 -0.65
N THR A 197 9.91 12.16 -0.47
CA THR A 197 10.85 12.07 0.67
C THR A 197 11.86 13.23 0.67
N VAL A 198 12.43 13.60 -0.48
CA VAL A 198 13.36 14.74 -0.58
C VAL A 198 12.67 16.06 -0.20
N MET A 199 11.42 16.26 -0.65
CA MET A 199 10.66 17.46 -0.30
C MET A 199 10.37 17.53 1.20
N GLU A 200 10.02 16.41 1.81
CA GLU A 200 9.77 16.30 3.26
C GLU A 200 11.03 16.63 4.06
N LEU A 201 12.16 15.98 3.77
CA LEU A 201 13.43 16.22 4.46
C LEU A 201 13.96 17.65 4.28
N LYS A 202 13.73 18.26 3.12
CA LYS A 202 14.06 19.69 2.91
C LYS A 202 13.18 20.61 3.74
N GLY A 203 11.90 20.28 3.91
CA GLY A 203 10.97 21.04 4.73
C GLY A 203 11.29 21.00 6.23
N GLU A 204 11.96 19.95 6.70
CA GLU A 204 12.43 19.85 8.10
C GLU A 204 13.75 20.61 8.37
N MET A 205 14.45 21.05 7.32
CA MET A 205 15.69 21.82 7.44
C MET A 205 15.46 23.34 7.56
N ASP A 206 14.27 23.82 7.21
CA ASP A 206 13.86 25.24 7.29
C ASP A 206 13.15 25.53 8.63
#